data_AF-F0ZA11-F1
#
_entry.id   AF-F0ZA11-F1
#
_cell.length_a   1.000
_cell.length_b   1.000
_cell.length_c   1.000
_cell.angle_alpha   90.00
_cell.angle_beta   90.00
_cell.angle_gamma   90.00
#
_symmetry.space_group_name_H-M   'P 1'
#
loop_
_entity.id
_entity.type
_entity.pdbx_description
1 polymer ?
#
loop_
_entity_poly.entity_id
_entity_poly.type
_entity_poly.pdbx_seq_one_letter_code
_entity_poly.pdbx_strand_id
1 'polypeptide(L)'
;MYWCTEICRQEFFKTLEYIRERYRILIEIYKHLKKNEYGSFPKFDPDDIFCYYEGKDDEIQDKNFQDLFDVDILSLNISHLKKRTDIPKVWKEKKKETEIEIETEMEE
;
A
#
# COMPACT_ATOMS: atom_id res chain seq x y z
N MET A 1 -4.59 12.10 37.01
CA MET A 1 -5.13 12.64 35.75
C MET A 1 -3.96 13.21 34.97
N TYR A 2 -3.41 12.45 34.02
CA TYR A 2 -2.30 12.94 33.20
C TYR A 2 -2.87 13.90 32.17
N TRP A 3 -2.44 15.16 32.22
CA TRP A 3 -2.83 16.17 31.24
C TRP A 3 -2.05 15.92 29.95
N CYS A 4 -2.75 15.88 28.82
CA CYS A 4 -2.11 15.82 27.51
C CYS A 4 -1.41 17.16 27.25
N THR A 5 -0.08 17.12 27.13
CA THR A 5 0.73 18.29 26.76
C THR A 5 0.37 18.77 25.34
N GLU A 6 0.77 19.98 24.97
CA GLU A 6 0.55 20.47 23.60
C GLU A 6 1.21 19.56 22.55
N ILE A 7 2.36 18.95 22.86
CA ILE A 7 3.00 17.92 22.02
C ILE A 7 2.09 16.71 21.86
N CYS A 8 1.56 16.18 22.97
CA CYS A 8 0.61 15.07 22.94
C CYS A 8 -0.63 15.39 22.08
N ARG A 9 -1.14 16.62 22.17
CA ARG A 9 -2.30 17.07 21.39
C ARG A 9 -2.00 17.17 19.89
N GLN A 10 -0.83 17.68 19.53
CA GLN A 10 -0.40 17.77 18.13
C GLN A 10 -0.21 16.38 17.51
N GLU A 11 0.45 15.46 18.21
CA GLU A 11 0.61 14.07 17.74
C GLU A 11 -0.74 13.35 17.60
N PHE A 12 -1.68 13.61 18.50
CA PHE A 12 -3.04 13.11 18.39
C PHE A 12 -3.74 13.61 17.12
N PHE A 13 -3.67 14.91 16.82
CA PHE A 13 -4.26 15.45 15.59
C PHE A 13 -3.58 14.94 14.32
N LYS A 14 -2.25 14.83 14.30
CA LYS A 14 -1.53 14.20 13.17
C LYS A 14 -2.00 12.77 12.92
N THR A 15 -2.25 12.01 14.00
CA THR A 15 -2.77 10.64 13.90
C THR A 15 -4.17 10.63 13.30
N LEU A 16 -5.05 11.54 13.73
CA LEU A 16 -6.40 11.66 13.16
C LEU A 16 -6.38 12.08 11.68
N GLU A 17 -5.50 13.00 11.30
CA GLU A 17 -5.31 13.40 9.90
C GLU A 17 -4.80 12.24 9.05
N TYR A 18 -3.83 11.47 9.56
CA TYR A 18 -3.34 10.26 8.90
C TYR A 18 -4.45 9.22 8.72
N ILE A 19 -5.25 8.94 9.75
CA ILE A 19 -6.38 8.01 9.67
C ILE A 19 -7.41 8.50 8.65
N ARG A 20 -7.74 9.79 8.65
CA ARG A 20 -8.67 10.40 7.70
C ARG A 20 -8.20 10.21 6.26
N GLU A 21 -6.94 10.50 5.96
CA GLU A 21 -6.40 10.31 4.61
C GLU A 21 -6.36 8.84 4.22
N ARG A 22 -6.05 7.92 5.14
CA ARG A 22 -6.14 6.47 4.87
C ARG A 22 -7.55 6.04 4.49
N TYR A 23 -8.58 6.48 5.22
CA TYR A 23 -9.96 6.17 4.85
C TYR A 23 -10.37 6.80 3.52
N ARG A 24 -9.89 8.01 3.21
CA ARG A 24 -10.15 8.66 1.92
C ARG A 24 -9.58 7.85 0.76
N ILE A 25 -8.36 7.33 0.90
CA ILE A 25 -7.72 6.46 -0.09
C ILE A 25 -8.52 5.16 -0.26
N LEU A 26 -8.88 4.50 0.84
CA LEU A 26 -9.69 3.29 0.79
C LEU A 26 -11.02 3.55 0.07
N ILE A 27 -11.73 4.62 0.42
CA ILE A 27 -12.97 5.02 -0.26
C ILE A 27 -12.74 5.15 -1.76
N GLU A 28 -11.64 5.77 -2.19
CA GLU A 28 -11.32 5.91 -3.60
C GLU A 28 -11.09 4.56 -4.28
N ILE A 29 -10.30 3.67 -3.67
CA ILE A 29 -10.11 2.28 -4.15
C ILE A 29 -11.45 1.56 -4.29
N TYR A 30 -12.31 1.61 -3.28
CA TYR A 30 -13.59 0.90 -3.28
C TYR A 30 -14.59 1.41 -4.32
N LYS A 31 -14.49 2.67 -4.78
CA LYS A 31 -15.34 3.19 -5.86
C LYS A 31 -15.08 2.51 -7.20
N HIS A 32 -13.86 2.02 -7.41
CA HIS A 32 -13.40 1.40 -8.65
C HIS A 32 -13.52 -0.13 -8.62
N LEU A 33 -14.12 -0.70 -7.56
CA LEU A 33 -14.38 -2.14 -7.51
C LEU A 33 -15.55 -2.52 -8.41
N LYS A 34 -15.33 -3.54 -9.24
CA LYS A 34 -16.40 -4.22 -9.96
C LYS A 34 -17.31 -4.90 -8.95
N LYS A 35 -18.61 -4.67 -9.08
CA LYS A 35 -19.60 -5.45 -8.33
C LYS A 35 -19.72 -6.83 -8.97
N ASN A 36 -19.91 -7.87 -8.15
CA ASN A 36 -20.24 -9.19 -8.65
C ASN A 36 -21.70 -9.25 -9.15
N GLU A 37 -22.10 -10.40 -9.70
CA GLU A 37 -23.45 -10.64 -10.24
C GLU A 37 -24.57 -10.41 -9.21
N TYR A 38 -24.26 -10.51 -7.92
CA TYR A 38 -25.18 -10.28 -6.81
C TYR A 38 -25.18 -8.83 -6.30
N GLY A 39 -24.42 -7.94 -6.96
CA GLY A 39 -24.30 -6.53 -6.58
C GLY A 39 -23.44 -6.26 -5.34
N SER A 40 -22.74 -7.27 -4.81
CA SER A 40 -21.81 -7.09 -3.69
C SER A 40 -20.38 -6.86 -4.16
N PHE A 41 -19.57 -6.23 -3.32
CA PHE A 41 -18.15 -6.03 -3.60
C PHE A 41 -17.38 -7.34 -3.38
N PRO A 42 -16.41 -7.67 -4.25
CA PRO A 42 -15.52 -8.79 -4.03
C PRO A 42 -14.68 -8.55 -2.77
N LYS A 43 -14.27 -9.64 -2.12
CA LYS A 43 -13.31 -9.58 -1.03
C LYS A 43 -11.90 -9.49 -1.62
N PHE A 44 -11.09 -8.60 -1.05
CA PHE A 44 -9.67 -8.46 -1.36
C PHE A 44 -8.99 -7.84 -0.13
N ASP A 45 -7.66 -7.98 -0.06
CA ASP A 45 -6.86 -7.27 0.93
C ASP A 45 -6.41 -5.91 0.37
N PRO A 46 -6.77 -4.78 0.98
CA PRO A 46 -6.25 -3.48 0.57
C PRO A 46 -4.72 -3.38 0.62
N ASP A 47 -4.06 -4.17 1.46
CA ASP A 47 -2.59 -4.16 1.56
C ASP A 47 -1.92 -4.69 0.28
N ASP A 48 -2.56 -5.62 -0.44
CA ASP A 48 -2.08 -6.07 -1.76
C ASP A 48 -2.03 -4.92 -2.78
N ILE A 49 -3.00 -4.01 -2.70
CA ILE A 49 -3.07 -2.83 -3.58
C ILE A 49 -1.94 -1.86 -3.26
N PHE A 50 -1.68 -1.62 -1.97
CA PHE A 50 -0.58 -0.74 -1.56
C PHE A 50 0.77 -1.33 -1.94
N CYS A 51 0.98 -2.63 -1.70
CA CYS A 51 2.19 -3.35 -2.08
C CYS A 51 2.43 -3.30 -3.59
N TYR A 52 1.38 -3.55 -4.38
CA TYR A 52 1.47 -3.40 -5.83
C TYR A 52 1.78 -1.98 -6.27
N TYR A 53 1.11 -0.99 -5.68
CA TYR A 53 1.31 0.42 -6.01
C TYR A 53 2.76 0.86 -5.74
N GLU A 54 3.37 0.38 -4.66
CA GLU A 54 4.77 0.63 -4.31
C GLU A 54 5.78 -0.33 -4.96
N GLY A 55 5.30 -1.34 -5.69
CA GLY A 55 6.12 -2.31 -6.41
C GLY A 55 6.85 -3.32 -5.50
N LYS A 56 6.27 -3.63 -4.34
CA LYS A 56 6.63 -4.71 -3.40
C LYS A 56 5.89 -6.00 -3.81
N ASP A 57 6.25 -6.53 -4.97
CA ASP A 57 5.51 -7.62 -5.61
C ASP A 57 5.59 -8.96 -4.86
N ASP A 58 6.56 -9.10 -3.96
CA ASP A 58 6.83 -10.21 -3.05
C ASP A 58 5.88 -10.25 -1.84
N GLU A 59 5.36 -9.09 -1.43
CA GLU A 59 4.42 -8.95 -0.31
C GLU A 59 2.94 -9.17 -0.74
N ILE A 60 2.68 -9.29 -2.04
CA ILE A 60 1.32 -9.46 -2.59
C ILE A 60 0.84 -10.90 -2.41
N GLN A 61 -0.29 -11.08 -1.73
CA GLN A 61 -0.93 -12.37 -1.53
C GLN A 61 -1.75 -12.79 -2.75
N ASP A 62 -2.65 -11.94 -3.25
CA ASP A 62 -3.45 -12.22 -4.44
C ASP A 62 -2.92 -11.49 -5.67
N LYS A 63 -2.17 -12.18 -6.53
CA LYS A 63 -1.61 -11.57 -7.75
C LYS A 63 -2.66 -11.18 -8.80
N ASN A 64 -3.90 -11.61 -8.66
CA ASN A 64 -4.99 -11.32 -9.60
C ASN A 64 -5.93 -10.22 -9.10
N PHE A 65 -5.60 -9.50 -8.00
CA PHE A 65 -6.47 -8.47 -7.43
C PHE A 65 -6.89 -7.41 -8.47
N GLN A 66 -6.06 -7.13 -9.49
CA GLN A 66 -6.33 -6.11 -10.51
C GLN A 66 -7.60 -6.41 -11.33
N ASP A 67 -7.98 -7.68 -11.48
CA ASP A 67 -9.19 -8.07 -12.20
C ASP A 67 -10.47 -7.62 -11.48
N LEU A 68 -10.37 -7.32 -10.18
CA LEU A 68 -11.47 -6.83 -9.36
C LEU A 68 -11.80 -5.35 -9.61
N PHE A 69 -10.94 -4.62 -10.33
CA PHE A 69 -11.06 -3.17 -10.55
C PHE A 69 -11.42 -2.83 -11.99
N ASP A 70 -12.21 -1.77 -12.18
CA ASP A 70 -12.55 -1.21 -13.49
C ASP A 70 -11.50 -0.23 -14.04
N VAL A 71 -10.56 0.18 -13.19
CA VAL A 71 -9.38 0.99 -13.54
C VAL A 71 -8.10 0.24 -13.22
N ASP A 72 -7.01 0.61 -13.92
CA ASP A 72 -5.65 0.23 -13.51
C ASP A 72 -5.34 0.88 -12.14
N ILE A 73 -4.93 0.11 -11.14
CA ILE A 73 -4.56 0.63 -9.82
C ILE A 73 -3.47 1.70 -9.92
N LEU A 74 -2.56 1.59 -10.88
CA LEU A 74 -1.53 2.60 -11.10
C LEU A 74 -2.11 3.93 -11.61
N SER A 75 -3.32 3.94 -12.18
CA SER A 75 -3.98 5.20 -12.55
C SER A 75 -4.48 6.00 -11.34
N LEU A 76 -4.59 5.36 -10.17
CA LEU A 76 -4.99 6.02 -8.93
C LEU A 76 -3.88 6.96 -8.43
N ASN A 77 -4.29 8.11 -7.89
CA ASN A 77 -3.40 9.01 -7.17
C ASN A 77 -3.52 8.74 -5.67
N ILE A 78 -2.69 7.83 -5.16
CA ILE A 78 -2.66 7.48 -3.74
C ILE A 78 -1.63 8.38 -3.06
N SER A 79 -2.12 9.35 -2.28
CA SER A 79 -1.23 10.27 -1.56
C SER A 79 -0.31 9.50 -0.60
N HIS A 80 0.90 10.03 -0.42
CA HIS A 80 1.94 9.51 0.49
C HIS A 80 2.59 8.18 0.09
N LEU A 81 2.08 7.46 -0.91
CA LEU A 81 2.77 6.30 -1.48
C LEU A 81 3.60 6.70 -2.69
N LYS A 82 4.76 6.06 -2.84
CA LYS A 82 5.56 6.19 -4.05
C LYS A 82 5.07 5.19 -5.06
N LYS A 83 4.54 5.69 -6.17
CA LYS A 83 4.12 4.83 -7.28
C LYS A 83 5.33 4.07 -7.84
N ARG A 84 5.15 2.79 -8.14
CA ARG A 84 6.20 1.90 -8.63
C ARG A 84 6.88 2.39 -9.91
N THR A 85 6.16 3.17 -10.73
CA THR A 85 6.71 3.79 -11.95
C THR A 85 7.71 4.90 -11.65
N ASP A 86 7.60 5.49 -10.46
CA ASP A 86 8.41 6.64 -10.04
C ASP A 86 9.62 6.17 -9.21
N ILE A 87 9.70 4.87 -8.89
CA ILE A 87 10.83 4.25 -8.20
C ILE A 87 11.95 3.98 -9.21
N PRO A 88 13.15 4.57 -9.05
CA PRO A 88 14.28 4.32 -9.94
C PRO A 88 14.64 2.83 -9.97
N LYS A 89 14.74 2.24 -11.17
CA LYS A 89 15.07 0.81 -11.36
C LYS A 89 16.37 0.37 -10.64
N VAL A 90 17.33 1.29 -10.52
CA VAL A 90 18.64 1.08 -9.85
C VAL A 90 18.50 0.62 -8.39
N TRP A 91 17.40 0.96 -7.71
CA TRP A 91 17.19 0.56 -6.31
C TRP A 91 16.69 -0.88 -6.16
N LYS A 92 16.03 -1.43 -7.19
CA LYS A 92 15.59 -2.83 -7.17
C LYS A 92 16.75 -3.81 -7.36
N GLU A 93 17.77 -3.42 -8.11
CA GLU A 93 18.98 -4.23 -8.34
C GLU A 93 19.82 -4.30 -7.05
N LYS A 94 20.05 -3.16 -6.37
CA LYS A 94 20.80 -3.14 -5.10
C LYS A 94 20.15 -3.97 -3.99
N LYS A 95 18.81 -3.94 -3.85
CA LYS A 95 18.12 -4.76 -2.84
C LYS A 95 18.29 -6.26 -3.10
N LYS A 96 18.17 -6.68 -4.35
CA LYS A 96 18.36 -8.08 -4.74
C LYS A 96 19.80 -8.55 -4.50
N GLU A 97 20.79 -7.72 -4.80
CA GLU A 97 22.20 -8.03 -4.52
C GLU A 97 22.43 -8.23 -3.02
N THR A 98 21.89 -7.35 -2.17
CA THR A 98 22.03 -7.46 -0.70
C THR A 98 21.29 -8.67 -0.11
N GLU A 99 20.11 -9.03 -0.62
CA GLU A 99 19.38 -10.23 -0.15
C GLU A 99 20.13 -11.53 -0.50
N ILE A 100 20.72 -11.60 -1.70
CA ILE A 100 21.55 -12.74 -2.13
C ILE A 100 22.82 -12.85 -1.27
N GLU A 101 23.49 -11.74 -0.97
CA GLU A 101 24.68 -11.75 -0.10
C GLU A 101 24.36 -12.28 1.30
N ILE A 102 23.23 -11.88 1.90
CA ILE A 102 22.83 -12.33 3.25
C ILE A 102 22.46 -13.81 3.27
N GLU A 103 21.77 -14.32 2.25
CA GLU A 103 21.43 -15.75 2.15
C GLU A 103 22.69 -16.62 1.98
N THR A 104 23.69 -16.13 1.24
CA THR A 104 24.94 -16.86 1.00
C THR A 104 25.80 -16.94 2.27
N GLU A 105 25.82 -15.89 3.11
CA GLU A 105 26.54 -15.87 4.38
C GLU A 105 25.91 -16.75 5.48
N MET A 106 24.64 -17.16 5.32
CA MET A 106 23.95 -18.03 6.28
C MET A 106 24.08 -19.53 5.97
N GLU A 107 24.58 -19.90 4.78
CA GLU A 107 24.75 -21.29 4.34
C GLU A 107 26.20 -21.83 4.43
N GLU A 108 27.18 -21.00 4.83
CA GLU A 108 28.56 -21.41 5.17
C GLU A 108 28.76 -21.70 6.68
#